data_AF-A0A933FY85-F1
#
_entry.id   AF-A0A933FY85-F1
#
_cell.length_a   1.000
_cell.length_b   1.000
_cell.length_c   1.000
_cell.angle_alpha   90.00
_cell.angle_beta   90.00
_cell.angle_gamma   90.00
#
_symmetry.space_group_name_H-M   'P 1'
#
loop_
_entity.id
_entity.type
_entity.pdbx_description
1 polymer ?
#
loop_
_entity_poly.entity_id
_entity_poly.type
_entity_poly.pdbx_seq_one_letter_code
_entity_poly.pdbx_strand_id
1 'polypeptide(L)'
;DTVPEMLKKLEKILVEQGEYKRMVPLITVALLFKDVYVSRWETQPEEAEFVELQEPDINRIKQLTEKICAELSDEFYPKYVSNGKYSQELFTCYVNTIAASLNSEFGGTEERERVSYFECLKTAMPGLTRERYVSDHRAVIEYLARIAKNRMKEALKAM
;
A
#
# COMPACT_ATOMS: atom_id res chain seq x y z
N ASP A 1 9.70 -19.12 -3.26
CA ASP A 1 9.68 -20.04 -2.11
C ASP A 1 8.68 -19.58 -1.07
N THR A 2 7.76 -20.45 -0.69
CA THR A 2 6.83 -20.16 0.42
C THR A 2 7.56 -20.16 1.77
N VAL A 3 6.99 -19.53 2.81
CA VAL A 3 7.56 -19.54 4.19
C VAL A 3 7.93 -20.96 4.66
N PRO A 4 7.07 -21.98 4.46
CA PRO A 4 7.42 -23.37 4.79
C PRO A 4 8.62 -23.92 4.02
N GLU A 5 8.78 -23.58 2.74
CA GLU A 5 9.90 -24.07 1.92
C GLU A 5 11.24 -23.44 2.33
N MET A 6 11.26 -22.15 2.66
CA MET A 6 12.49 -21.50 3.14
C MET A 6 12.90 -22.03 4.52
N LEU A 7 11.93 -22.28 5.41
CA LEU A 7 12.19 -22.92 6.70
C LEU A 7 12.77 -24.32 6.52
N LYS A 8 12.25 -25.10 5.58
CA LYS A 8 12.76 -26.44 5.27
C LYS A 8 14.18 -26.41 4.69
N LYS A 9 14.50 -25.42 3.85
CA LYS A 9 15.87 -25.21 3.34
C LYS A 9 16.82 -24.79 4.46
N LEU A 10 16.39 -23.89 5.35
CA LEU A 10 17.17 -23.44 6.50
C LEU A 10 17.43 -24.58 7.49
N GLU A 11 16.41 -25.37 7.82
CA GLU A 11 16.53 -26.56 8.66
C GLU A 11 17.59 -27.51 8.10
N LYS A 12 17.55 -27.78 6.79
CA LYS A 12 18.53 -28.65 6.13
C LYS A 12 19.97 -28.13 6.28
N ILE A 13 20.18 -26.82 6.05
CA ILE A 13 21.50 -26.18 6.20
C ILE A 13 21.98 -26.22 7.67
N LEU A 14 21.09 -25.97 8.63
CA LEU A 14 21.40 -26.01 10.06
C LEU A 14 21.70 -27.43 10.55
N VAL A 15 21.06 -28.45 9.95
CA VAL A 15 21.31 -29.87 10.24
C VAL A 15 22.68 -30.32 9.74
N GLU A 16 23.16 -29.75 8.63
CA GLU A 16 24.47 -30.03 8.01
C GLU A 16 25.63 -29.34 8.77
N GLN A 17 25.36 -28.26 9.52
CA GLN A 17 26.34 -27.59 10.38
C GLN A 17 26.33 -28.16 11.80
N GLY A 18 27.10 -29.24 12.01
CA GLY A 18 27.09 -30.05 13.23
C GLY A 18 27.17 -29.28 14.56
N GLU A 19 27.90 -28.16 14.62
CA GLU A 19 28.15 -27.41 15.87
C GLU A 19 27.07 -26.37 16.23
N TYR A 20 26.27 -25.89 15.25
CA TYR A 20 25.35 -24.75 15.43
C TYR A 20 23.86 -25.12 15.44
N LYS A 21 23.56 -26.43 15.42
CA LYS A 21 22.23 -27.03 15.25
C LYS A 21 21.15 -26.59 16.27
N ARG A 22 21.53 -25.88 17.33
CA ARG A 22 20.63 -25.43 18.42
C ARG A 22 20.71 -23.94 18.76
N MET A 23 21.52 -23.15 18.06
CA MET A 23 21.68 -21.73 18.37
C MET A 23 20.57 -20.85 17.79
N VAL A 24 19.87 -21.33 16.75
CA VAL A 24 18.87 -20.53 16.04
C VAL A 24 17.47 -21.08 16.32
N PRO A 25 16.63 -20.37 17.11
CA PRO A 25 15.24 -20.76 17.30
C PRO A 25 14.50 -20.62 15.97
N LEU A 26 14.11 -21.76 15.38
CA LEU A 26 13.37 -21.78 14.12
C LEU A 26 12.07 -20.97 14.17
N ILE A 27 11.46 -20.85 15.36
CA ILE A 27 10.29 -19.99 15.59
C ILE A 27 10.62 -18.51 15.36
N THR A 28 11.76 -18.02 15.88
CA THR A 28 12.20 -16.64 15.66
C THR A 28 12.46 -16.36 14.19
N VAL A 29 13.05 -17.32 13.48
CA VAL A 29 13.29 -17.17 12.03
C VAL A 29 12.00 -17.26 11.23
N ALA A 30 11.05 -18.11 11.63
CA ALA A 30 9.73 -18.16 11.02
C ALA A 30 8.95 -16.86 11.23
N LEU A 31 9.06 -16.24 12.40
CA LEU A 31 8.49 -14.94 12.69
C LEU A 31 9.16 -13.84 11.85
N LEU A 32 10.49 -13.87 11.72
CA LEU A 32 11.21 -12.95 10.82
C LEU A 32 10.80 -13.15 9.35
N PHE A 33 10.68 -14.39 8.88
CA PHE A 33 10.17 -14.63 7.52
C PHE A 33 8.74 -14.16 7.36
N LYS A 34 7.88 -14.37 8.36
CA LYS A 34 6.50 -13.88 8.34
C LYS A 34 6.48 -12.35 8.29
N ASP A 35 7.27 -11.68 9.11
CA ASP A 35 7.31 -10.21 9.15
C ASP A 35 7.91 -9.65 7.86
N VAL A 36 8.95 -10.25 7.30
CA VAL A 36 9.49 -9.88 5.99
C VAL A 36 8.50 -10.20 4.88
N TYR A 37 7.75 -11.30 4.91
CA TYR A 37 6.74 -11.61 3.90
C TYR A 37 5.51 -10.74 4.01
N VAL A 38 5.03 -10.44 5.22
CA VAL A 38 3.93 -9.49 5.46
C VAL A 38 4.36 -8.09 5.05
N SER A 39 5.58 -7.69 5.41
CA SER A 39 6.19 -6.44 4.94
C SER A 39 6.37 -6.44 3.42
N ARG A 40 6.72 -7.58 2.79
CA ARG A 40 6.83 -7.76 1.32
C ARG A 40 5.49 -7.90 0.61
N TRP A 41 4.41 -8.23 1.32
CA TRP A 41 3.05 -8.14 0.82
C TRP A 41 2.52 -6.70 0.91
N GLU A 42 2.89 -5.95 1.95
CA GLU A 42 2.71 -4.49 2.02
C GLU A 42 3.67 -3.75 1.06
N THR A 43 4.80 -4.39 0.70
CA THR A 43 5.82 -3.90 -0.23
C THR A 43 5.99 -4.75 -1.48
N GLN A 44 4.91 -5.33 -2.04
CA GLN A 44 5.01 -5.78 -3.43
C GLN A 44 5.40 -4.53 -4.24
N PRO A 45 6.57 -4.52 -4.90
CA PRO A 45 6.72 -3.67 -6.05
C PRO A 45 5.79 -4.34 -7.07
N GLU A 46 4.67 -3.69 -7.40
CA GLU A 46 4.18 -3.85 -8.77
C GLU A 46 5.42 -3.71 -9.66
N GLU A 47 5.70 -4.69 -10.53
CA GLU A 47 6.83 -4.65 -11.46
C GLU A 47 6.96 -3.22 -11.97
N ALA A 48 7.97 -2.52 -11.48
CA ALA A 48 8.18 -1.13 -11.82
C ALA A 48 8.65 -1.19 -13.27
N GLU A 49 7.71 -1.07 -14.21
CA GLU A 49 8.03 -0.52 -15.51
C GLU A 49 8.72 0.81 -15.22
N PHE A 50 10.04 0.82 -15.32
CA PHE A 50 10.85 2.02 -15.29
C PHE A 50 10.44 2.83 -16.53
N VAL A 51 9.38 3.62 -16.39
CA VAL A 51 9.13 4.72 -17.29
C VAL A 51 10.23 5.72 -16.98
N GLU A 52 11.13 5.90 -17.93
CA GLU A 52 12.11 6.99 -17.93
C GLU A 52 11.32 8.31 -18.04
N LEU A 53 10.76 8.75 -16.92
CA LEU A 53 10.05 10.02 -16.83
C LEU A 53 11.11 11.11 -16.86
N GLN A 54 11.08 11.95 -17.90
CA GLN A 54 11.66 13.29 -17.83
C GLN A 54 11.20 13.92 -16.52
N GLU A 55 12.09 14.63 -15.80
CA GLU A 55 11.83 15.18 -14.47
C GLU A 55 10.36 15.61 -14.32
N PRO A 56 9.56 14.90 -13.53
CA PRO A 56 8.13 15.11 -13.54
C PRO A 56 7.82 16.52 -13.06
N ASP A 57 7.11 17.29 -13.87
CA ASP A 57 6.56 18.58 -13.45
C ASP A 57 5.63 18.33 -12.26
N ILE A 58 6.11 18.67 -11.06
CA ILE A 58 5.41 18.48 -9.79
C ILE A 58 4.03 19.14 -9.82
N ASN A 59 3.89 20.28 -10.51
CA ASN A 59 2.60 20.95 -10.65
C ASN A 59 1.67 20.14 -11.54
N ARG A 60 2.21 19.50 -12.59
CA ARG A 60 1.42 18.64 -13.46
C ARG A 60 0.93 17.39 -12.74
N ILE A 61 1.77 16.77 -11.90
CA ILE A 61 1.37 15.64 -11.07
C ILE A 61 0.26 16.04 -10.10
N LYS A 62 0.39 17.18 -9.42
CA LYS A 62 -0.66 17.68 -8.53
C LYS A 62 -1.99 17.86 -9.27
N GLN A 63 -1.98 18.46 -10.45
CA GLN A 63 -3.19 18.63 -11.28
C GLN A 63 -3.80 17.28 -11.69
N LEU A 64 -2.97 16.31 -12.08
CA LEU A 64 -3.45 14.96 -12.42
C LEU A 64 -4.04 14.26 -11.19
N THR A 65 -3.39 14.37 -10.03
CA THR A 65 -3.90 13.84 -8.76
C THR A 65 -5.26 14.45 -8.42
N GLU A 66 -5.39 15.77 -8.46
CA GLU A 66 -6.66 16.47 -8.21
C GLU A 66 -7.77 16.01 -9.16
N LYS A 67 -7.46 15.90 -10.45
CA LYS A 67 -8.40 15.41 -11.46
C LYS A 67 -8.86 13.98 -11.18
N ILE A 68 -7.91 13.06 -10.95
CA ILE A 68 -8.21 11.64 -10.68
C ILE A 68 -9.04 11.50 -9.38
N CYS A 69 -8.71 12.26 -8.34
CA CYS A 69 -9.44 12.25 -7.08
C CYS A 69 -10.86 12.83 -7.21
N ALA A 70 -11.06 13.85 -8.05
CA ALA A 70 -12.38 14.37 -8.37
C ALA A 70 -13.23 13.32 -9.10
N GLU A 71 -12.66 12.68 -10.14
CA GLU A 71 -13.35 11.61 -10.88
C GLU A 71 -13.69 10.40 -10.00
N LEU A 72 -12.78 10.00 -9.11
CA LEU A 72 -13.04 8.95 -8.12
C LEU A 72 -14.18 9.33 -7.18
N SER A 73 -14.21 10.60 -6.75
CA SER A 73 -15.27 11.09 -5.89
C SER A 73 -16.62 11.00 -6.61
N ASP A 74 -16.72 11.55 -7.81
CA ASP A 74 -17.97 11.56 -8.58
C ASP A 74 -18.49 10.14 -8.89
N GLU A 75 -17.59 9.21 -9.21
CA GLU A 75 -17.97 7.84 -9.58
C GLU A 75 -18.40 6.99 -8.36
N PHE A 76 -17.70 7.14 -7.23
CA PHE A 76 -17.84 6.24 -6.08
C PHE A 76 -18.61 6.83 -4.90
N TYR A 77 -18.77 8.15 -4.83
CA TYR A 77 -19.62 8.81 -3.83
C TYR A 77 -21.05 8.25 -3.81
N PRO A 78 -21.79 8.10 -4.94
CA PRO A 78 -23.13 7.54 -4.89
C PRO A 78 -23.16 6.08 -4.44
N LYS A 79 -22.11 5.30 -4.75
CA LYS A 79 -22.02 3.87 -4.38
C LYS A 79 -21.81 3.68 -2.87
N TYR A 80 -21.06 4.58 -2.24
CA TYR A 80 -20.59 4.42 -0.86
C TYR A 80 -21.27 5.36 0.14
N VAL A 81 -21.57 6.59 -0.24
CA VAL A 81 -22.15 7.61 0.64
C VAL A 81 -23.66 7.69 0.47
N SER A 82 -24.17 7.77 -0.76
CA SER A 82 -25.63 7.90 -0.98
C SER A 82 -26.42 6.65 -0.57
N ASN A 83 -25.78 5.48 -0.54
CA ASN A 83 -26.37 4.24 -0.01
C ASN A 83 -26.23 4.10 1.51
N GLY A 84 -25.69 5.10 2.21
CA GLY A 84 -25.50 5.11 3.67
C GLY A 84 -24.44 4.15 4.19
N LYS A 85 -23.63 3.55 3.30
CA LYS A 85 -22.60 2.57 3.69
C LYS A 85 -21.44 3.21 4.46
N TYR A 86 -21.10 4.45 4.12
CA TYR A 86 -20.07 5.26 4.78
C TYR A 86 -20.53 6.71 4.90
N SER A 87 -20.03 7.42 5.92
CA SER A 87 -20.26 8.87 6.01
C SER A 87 -19.49 9.63 4.92
N GLN A 88 -19.97 10.83 4.60
CA GLN A 88 -19.26 11.71 3.68
C GLN A 88 -17.87 12.07 4.19
N GLU A 89 -17.69 12.32 5.49
CA GLU A 89 -16.37 12.65 6.03
C GLU A 89 -15.39 11.49 5.85
N LEU A 90 -15.83 10.25 6.12
CA LEU A 90 -15.00 9.07 5.96
C LEU A 90 -14.59 8.86 4.51
N PHE A 91 -15.52 9.00 3.56
CA PHE A 91 -15.21 8.86 2.14
C PHE A 91 -14.23 9.95 1.66
N THR A 92 -14.41 11.18 2.14
CA THR A 92 -13.48 12.29 1.87
C THR A 92 -12.08 11.98 2.39
N CYS A 93 -11.99 11.35 3.58
CA CYS A 93 -10.71 10.91 4.13
C CYS A 93 -10.03 9.84 3.27
N TYR A 94 -10.79 8.90 2.68
CA TYR A 94 -10.22 7.95 1.72
C TYR A 94 -9.61 8.67 0.52
N VAL A 95 -10.36 9.59 -0.10
CA VAL A 95 -9.90 10.31 -1.30
C VAL A 95 -8.65 11.14 -1.01
N ASN A 96 -8.61 11.85 0.13
CA ASN A 96 -7.45 12.63 0.55
C ASN A 96 -6.22 11.75 0.83
N THR A 97 -6.44 10.59 1.45
CA THR A 97 -5.36 9.62 1.71
C THR A 97 -4.78 9.08 0.40
N ILE A 98 -5.63 8.82 -0.59
CA ILE A 98 -5.22 8.40 -1.93
C ILE A 98 -4.44 9.52 -2.63
N ALA A 99 -4.90 10.77 -2.53
CA ALA A 99 -4.20 11.92 -3.12
C ALA A 99 -2.78 12.08 -2.55
N ALA A 100 -2.63 11.97 -1.23
CA ALA A 100 -1.32 12.00 -0.57
C ALA A 100 -0.41 10.85 -1.06
N SER A 101 -0.98 9.64 -1.19
CA SER A 101 -0.25 8.49 -1.71
C SER A 101 0.22 8.68 -3.15
N LEU A 102 -0.61 9.25 -4.03
CA LEU A 102 -0.23 9.51 -5.42
C LEU A 102 0.86 10.59 -5.50
N ASN A 103 0.72 11.68 -4.76
CA ASN A 103 1.73 12.73 -4.75
C ASN A 103 3.08 12.27 -4.19
N SER A 104 3.09 11.40 -3.17
CA SER A 104 4.34 10.80 -2.65
C SER A 104 4.97 9.84 -3.67
N GLU A 105 4.16 9.00 -4.30
CA GLU A 105 4.67 7.96 -5.21
C GLU A 105 5.18 8.51 -6.54
N PHE A 106 4.50 9.51 -7.10
CA PHE A 106 4.80 10.06 -8.42
C PHE A 106 5.52 11.43 -8.36
N GLY A 107 5.37 12.21 -7.29
CA GLY A 107 5.80 13.61 -7.19
C GLY A 107 7.30 13.89 -7.04
N GLY A 108 8.16 12.86 -7.15
CA GLY A 108 9.60 13.05 -7.38
C GLY A 108 10.45 13.50 -6.19
N THR A 109 10.00 13.35 -4.94
CA THR A 109 10.87 13.57 -3.76
C THR A 109 11.79 12.35 -3.54
N GLU A 110 13.05 12.61 -3.19
CA GLU A 110 14.10 11.59 -3.00
C GLU A 110 13.72 10.51 -1.96
N GLU A 111 12.84 10.85 -1.02
CA GLU A 111 12.20 9.91 -0.10
C GLU A 111 10.79 9.57 -0.59
N ARG A 112 10.67 8.45 -1.34
CA ARG A 112 9.39 7.82 -1.63
C ARG A 112 8.88 7.10 -0.38
N GLU A 113 8.48 7.85 0.64
CA GLU A 113 7.84 7.25 1.80
C GLU A 113 6.44 6.75 1.41
N ARG A 114 6.24 5.43 1.53
CA ARG A 114 4.92 4.83 1.32
C ARG A 114 3.96 5.37 2.38
N VAL A 115 2.93 6.09 1.92
CA VAL A 115 1.87 6.60 2.79
C VAL A 115 1.11 5.41 3.39
N SER A 116 1.12 5.27 4.70
CA SER A 116 0.31 4.27 5.41
C SER A 116 -1.15 4.70 5.45
N TYR A 117 -2.00 3.95 4.73
CA TYR A 117 -3.45 4.18 4.70
C TYR A 117 -4.09 4.09 6.09
N PHE A 118 -3.58 3.19 6.93
CA PHE A 118 -4.06 3.07 8.31
C PHE A 118 -3.75 4.34 9.13
N GLU A 119 -2.51 4.84 9.09
CA GLU A 119 -2.12 6.02 9.89
C GLU A 119 -2.84 7.29 9.42
N CYS A 120 -3.02 7.46 8.11
CA CYS A 120 -3.82 8.56 7.58
C CYS A 120 -5.28 8.48 8.05
N LEU A 121 -5.89 7.29 7.99
CA LEU A 121 -7.27 7.12 8.46
C LEU A 121 -7.41 7.27 9.96
N LYS A 122 -6.41 6.85 10.74
CA LYS A 122 -6.39 7.01 12.20
C LYS A 122 -6.34 8.48 12.62
N THR A 123 -5.78 9.36 11.79
CA THR A 123 -5.81 10.82 12.04
C THR A 123 -7.23 11.36 11.94
N ALA A 124 -8.02 10.88 10.98
CA ALA A 124 -9.43 11.24 10.83
C ALA A 124 -10.36 10.50 11.82
N MET A 125 -9.96 9.30 12.26
CA MET A 125 -10.69 8.46 13.21
C MET A 125 -9.76 8.04 14.35
N PRO A 126 -9.56 8.90 15.38
CA PRO A 126 -8.61 8.65 16.47
C PRO A 126 -8.85 7.34 17.25
N GLY A 127 -10.06 6.78 17.19
CA GLY A 127 -10.43 5.49 17.77
C GLY A 127 -10.30 4.28 16.84
N LEU A 128 -9.74 4.44 15.63
CA LEU A 128 -9.56 3.34 14.68
C LEU A 128 -8.49 2.37 15.17
N THR A 129 -8.91 1.13 15.45
CA THR A 129 -7.98 0.03 15.73
C THR A 129 -7.54 -0.65 14.44
N ARG A 130 -6.43 -1.41 14.51
CA ARG A 130 -5.90 -2.10 13.33
C ARG A 130 -6.84 -3.22 12.87
N GLU A 131 -7.50 -3.89 13.80
CA GLU A 131 -8.49 -4.94 13.52
C GLU A 131 -9.67 -4.36 12.72
N ARG A 132 -10.20 -3.23 13.17
CA ARG A 132 -11.31 -2.54 12.51
C ARG A 132 -10.92 -2.00 11.14
N TYR A 133 -9.70 -1.49 11.01
CA TYR A 133 -9.15 -1.11 9.71
C TYR A 133 -9.16 -2.29 8.73
N VAL A 134 -8.64 -3.45 9.15
CA VAL A 134 -8.56 -4.65 8.31
C VAL A 134 -9.94 -5.15 7.92
N SER A 135 -10.92 -5.16 8.83
CA SER A 135 -12.26 -5.69 8.55
C SER A 135 -13.11 -4.74 7.70
N ASP A 136 -13.08 -3.43 7.97
CA ASP A 136 -14.12 -2.51 7.50
C ASP A 136 -13.64 -1.55 6.41
N HIS A 137 -12.35 -1.22 6.40
CA HIS A 137 -11.81 -0.08 5.64
C HIS A 137 -10.80 -0.51 4.56
N ARG A 138 -9.92 -1.46 4.89
CA ARG A 138 -8.78 -1.86 4.06
C ARG A 138 -9.17 -2.20 2.64
N ALA A 139 -10.17 -3.08 2.47
CA ALA A 139 -10.59 -3.54 1.15
C ALA A 139 -11.08 -2.39 0.26
N VAL A 140 -11.75 -1.38 0.83
CA VAL A 140 -12.29 -0.25 0.07
C VAL A 140 -11.18 0.74 -0.30
N ILE A 141 -10.35 1.14 0.67
CA ILE A 141 -9.28 2.11 0.40
C ILE A 141 -8.25 1.54 -0.58
N GLU A 142 -7.86 0.27 -0.45
CA GLU A 142 -6.92 -0.37 -1.38
C GLU A 142 -7.53 -0.52 -2.78
N TYR A 143 -8.82 -0.84 -2.88
CA TYR A 143 -9.51 -0.92 -4.16
C TYR A 143 -9.52 0.44 -4.89
N LEU A 144 -9.90 1.50 -4.18
CA LEU A 144 -9.92 2.86 -4.74
C LEU A 144 -8.50 3.35 -5.07
N ALA A 145 -7.52 3.09 -4.21
CA ALA A 145 -6.13 3.44 -4.44
C ALA A 145 -5.58 2.76 -5.71
N ARG A 146 -5.88 1.47 -5.91
CA ARG A 146 -5.47 0.73 -7.11
C ARG A 146 -6.04 1.35 -8.39
N ILE A 147 -7.31 1.73 -8.38
CA ILE A 147 -7.93 2.44 -9.52
C ILE A 147 -7.20 3.76 -9.78
N ALA A 148 -6.97 4.54 -8.72
CA ALA A 148 -6.30 5.83 -8.81
C ALA A 148 -4.89 5.71 -9.41
N LYS A 149 -4.11 4.74 -8.94
CA LYS A 149 -2.74 4.47 -9.42
C LYS A 149 -2.74 4.05 -10.89
N ASN A 150 -3.67 3.19 -11.31
CA ASN A 150 -3.77 2.79 -12.71
C ASN A 150 -4.09 3.99 -13.61
N ARG A 151 -5.04 4.83 -13.22
CA ARG A 151 -5.35 6.08 -13.95
C ARG A 151 -4.17 7.03 -14.02
N MET A 152 -3.41 7.15 -12.93
CA MET A 152 -2.21 7.99 -12.90
C MET A 152 -1.15 7.45 -13.87
N LYS A 153 -0.87 6.15 -13.85
CA LYS A 153 0.06 5.51 -14.79
C LYS A 153 -0.37 5.71 -16.25
N GLU A 154 -1.65 5.54 -16.55
CA GLU A 154 -2.19 5.78 -17.90
C GLU A 154 -2.06 7.25 -18.32
N ALA A 155 -2.38 8.18 -17.43
CA ALA A 155 -2.27 9.61 -17.70
C ALA A 155 -0.81 10.04 -17.96
N LEU A 156 0.14 9.49 -17.20
CA LEU A 156 1.57 9.74 -17.38
C LEU A 156 2.12 9.09 -18.66
N LYS A 157 1.60 7.93 -19.09
CA LYS A 157 1.97 7.28 -20.37
C LYS A 157 1.46 8.04 -21.59
N ALA A 158 0.37 8.81 -21.44
CA ALA A 158 -0.21 9.60 -22.52
C ALA A 158 0.45 10.99 -22.68
N MET A 159 1.47 11.30 -21.87
CA MET A 159 2.31 12.49 -21.99
C MET A 159 3.47 12.25 -22.95
#